data_AF-A0A1U7EVB7-F1
#
_entry.id   AF-A0A1U7EVB7-F1
#
_cell.length_a   1.000
_cell.length_b   1.000
_cell.length_c   1.000
_cell.angle_alpha   90.00
_cell.angle_beta   90.00
_cell.angle_gamma   90.00
#
_symmetry.space_group_name_H-M   'P 1'
#
loop_
_entity.id
_entity.type
_entity.pdbx_description
1 polymer ?
#
loop_
_entity_poly.entity_id
_entity_poly.type
_entity_poly.pdbx_seq_one_letter_code
_entity_poly.pdbx_strand_id
1 'polypeptide(L)' 'MSVAGLCEICESATVEDRCDRCARLVCADHYDRDSGLCTDCRAEYGDRPPTRRGSEDYPDGVDEYRF' A
#
# COMPACT_ATOMS: atom_id res chain seq x y z
N MET A 1 21.42 5.06 25.50
CA MET A 1 21.90 5.87 24.36
C MET A 1 20.89 5.70 23.25
N SER A 2 20.14 6.75 22.90
CA SER A 2 19.07 6.68 21.90
C SER A 2 19.67 6.97 20.54
N VAL A 3 19.80 5.96 19.70
CA VAL A 3 20.27 6.12 18.32
C VAL A 3 19.22 6.95 17.60
N ALA A 4 19.59 8.13 17.08
CA ALA A 4 18.72 8.82 16.13
C ALA A 4 18.50 7.86 14.96
N GLY A 5 17.24 7.48 14.72
CA GLY A 5 16.91 6.51 13.69
C GLY A 5 17.38 7.02 12.34
N LEU A 6 18.15 6.20 11.63
CA LEU A 6 18.35 6.38 10.20
C LEU A 6 17.10 5.90 9.48
N CYS A 7 16.85 6.41 8.29
CA CYS A 7 15.74 5.98 7.47
C CYS A 7 15.86 4.47 7.25
N GLU A 8 14.83 3.71 7.61
CA GLU A 8 14.86 2.23 7.49
C GLU A 8 14.71 1.74 6.04
N ILE A 9 14.75 2.65 5.05
CA ILE A 9 14.69 2.35 3.60
C ILE A 9 16.07 2.55 2.97
N CYS A 10 16.68 3.72 3.14
CA CYS A 10 17.99 4.02 2.56
C CYS A 10 19.16 3.91 3.54
N GLU A 11 18.89 3.82 4.85
CA GLU A 11 19.85 3.71 5.95
C GLU A 11 20.95 4.78 5.95
N SER A 12 20.72 5.88 5.23
CA SER A 12 21.72 6.91 4.95
C SER A 12 21.27 8.29 5.43
N ALA A 13 19.98 8.59 5.25
CA ALA A 13 19.39 9.84 5.69
C ALA A 13 18.84 9.72 7.12
N THR A 14 18.81 10.84 7.85
CA THR A 14 18.15 10.90 9.15
C THR A 14 16.63 10.83 8.97
N VAL A 15 15.97 10.15 9.90
CA VAL A 15 14.51 10.10 9.96
C VAL A 15 13.95 11.48 10.24
N GLU A 16 12.93 11.85 9.47
CA GLU A 16 12.15 13.06 9.70
C GLU A 16 10.69 12.73 10.02
N ASP A 17 10.13 11.73 9.34
CA ASP A 17 8.72 11.38 9.43
C ASP A 17 8.54 9.88 9.69
N ARG A 18 7.33 9.51 10.13
CA ARG A 18 6.94 8.12 10.40
C ARG A 18 5.78 7.75 9.50
N CYS A 19 5.88 6.60 8.82
CA CYS A 19 4.76 6.07 8.05
C CYS A 19 3.61 5.66 8.98
N ASP A 20 2.40 6.17 8.74
CA ASP A 20 1.23 5.87 9.57
C ASP A 20 0.76 4.41 9.46
N ARG A 21 1.16 3.71 8.38
CA ARG A 21 0.72 2.33 8.13
C ARG A 21 1.60 1.28 8.77
N CYS A 22 2.90 1.34 8.51
CA CYS A 22 3.87 0.35 8.98
C CYS A 22 4.67 0.83 10.19
N ALA A 23 4.41 2.07 10.67
CA ALA A 23 5.10 2.70 11.79
C ALA A 23 6.62 2.83 11.61
N ARG A 24 7.08 2.70 10.36
CA ARG A 24 8.50 2.73 9.97
C ARG A 24 9.02 4.16 9.94
N LEU A 25 10.25 4.35 10.38
CA LEU A 25 10.91 5.65 10.38
C LEU A 25 11.57 5.93 9.02
N VAL A 26 11.20 7.05 8.39
CA VAL A 26 11.60 7.39 7.01
C VAL A 26 12.07 8.84 6.89
N CYS A 27 12.95 9.11 5.92
CA CYS A 27 13.34 10.47 5.56
C CYS A 27 12.30 11.10 4.62
N ALA A 28 12.34 12.43 4.45
CA ALA A 28 11.41 13.15 3.60
C ALA A 28 11.39 12.67 2.13
N ASP A 29 12.49 12.15 1.59
CA ASP A 29 12.54 11.55 0.24
C ASP A 29 11.69 10.28 0.11
N HIS A 30 11.57 9.49 1.17
CA HIS A 30 10.81 8.23 1.16
C HIS A 30 9.46 8.34 1.85
N TYR A 31 9.10 9.53 2.34
CA TYR A 31 7.82 9.84 2.93
C TYR A 31 6.93 10.59 1.94
N ASP A 32 5.80 10.01 1.62
CA ASP A 32 4.79 10.62 0.78
C ASP A 32 3.87 11.49 1.63
N ARG A 33 4.04 12.81 1.53
CA ARG A 33 3.25 13.79 2.31
C ARG A 33 1.78 13.85 1.89
N ASP A 34 1.44 13.46 0.65
CA ASP A 34 0.08 13.49 0.14
C ASP A 34 -0.78 12.37 0.75
N SER A 35 -0.21 11.18 0.91
CA SER A 35 -0.88 9.99 1.44
C SER A 35 -0.55 9.70 2.91
N GLY A 36 0.51 10.31 3.46
CA GLY A 36 1.01 10.03 4.81
C GLY A 36 1.73 8.68 4.93
N LEU A 37 2.16 8.11 3.80
CA LEU A 37 2.72 6.75 3.71
C LEU A 37 4.15 6.76 3.20
N CYS A 38 4.93 5.72 3.52
CA CYS A 38 6.23 5.53 2.86
C CYS A 38 6.05 5.05 1.41
N THR A 39 7.08 5.21 0.58
CA THR A 39 7.09 4.78 -0.83
C THR A 39 6.69 3.32 -1.04
N ASP A 40 7.10 2.40 -0.16
CA ASP A 40 6.71 0.98 -0.23
C ASP A 40 5.22 0.78 0.00
N CYS A 41 4.67 1.40 1.05
CA CYS A 41 3.24 1.35 1.31
C CYS A 41 2.47 2.03 0.18
N ARG A 42 2.93 3.19 -0.30
CA ARG A 42 2.32 3.87 -1.44
C ARG A 42 2.33 2.97 -2.68
N ALA A 43 3.39 2.21 -2.94
CA ALA A 43 3.41 1.26 -4.05
C ALA A 43 2.32 0.19 -3.87
N GLU A 44 2.27 -0.47 -2.71
CA GLU A 44 1.25 -1.51 -2.43
C GLU A 44 -0.21 -0.99 -2.48
N TYR A 45 -0.45 0.25 -2.04
CA TYR A 45 -1.79 0.86 -2.01
C TYR A 45 -2.16 1.58 -3.31
N GLY A 46 -1.18 2.10 -4.04
CA GLY A 46 -1.34 2.82 -5.32
C GLY A 46 -1.47 1.89 -6.52
N ASP A 47 -0.93 0.68 -6.43
CA ASP A 47 -1.04 -0.38 -7.45
C ASP A 47 -2.29 -1.25 -7.29
N ARG A 48 -3.37 -0.70 -6.74
CA ARG A 48 -4.69 -1.24 -7.05
C ARG A 48 -5.15 -0.55 -8.32
N PRO A 49 -4.87 -1.09 -9.54
CA PRO A 49 -5.61 -0.64 -10.70
C PRO A 49 -7.09 -0.77 -10.34
N PRO A 50 -7.95 0.20 -10.71
CA PRO A 50 -9.37 0.00 -10.56
C PRO A 50 -9.67 -1.32 -11.25
N THR A 51 -9.91 -2.36 -10.45
CA THR A 51 -10.41 -3.63 -10.97
C THR A 51 -11.62 -3.20 -11.76
N ARG A 52 -11.59 -3.39 -13.08
CA ARG A 52 -12.78 -3.29 -13.89
C ARG A 52 -13.74 -4.32 -13.29
N ARG A 53 -14.56 -3.88 -12.34
CA ARG A 53 -15.84 -4.51 -12.01
C ARG A 53 -16.62 -4.36 -13.31
N GLY A 54 -16.63 -5.43 -14.08
CA GLY A 54 -17.18 -5.44 -15.42
C GLY A 54 -16.98 -6.78 -16.11
N SER A 55 -17.18 -7.86 -15.36
CA SER A 55 -17.71 -9.10 -15.92
C SER A 55 -18.44 -9.76 -14.76
N GLU A 56 -19.72 -9.43 -14.64
CA GLU A 56 -20.70 -10.32 -14.03
C GLU A 56 -20.55 -11.71 -14.65
N ASP A 57 -19.64 -12.52 -14.11
CA ASP A 57 -19.72 -13.98 -14.23
C ASP A 57 -20.82 -14.39 -13.25
N TYR A 58 -22.05 -14.25 -13.75
CA TYR A 58 -23.30 -14.56 -13.09
C TYR A 58 -23.31 -16.07 -12.82
N PRO A 59 -23.25 -16.55 -11.57
CA PRO A 59 -23.39 -17.96 -11.30
C PRO A 59 -24.88 -18.25 -11.17
N ASP A 60 -25.54 -18.51 -12.29
CA ASP A 60 -26.89 -19.07 -12.26
C ASP A 60 -27.19 -19.84 -13.55
N GLY A 61 -26.81 -21.11 -13.55
CA GLY A 61 -27.29 -22.11 -14.50
C GLY A 61 -28.41 -22.96 -13.89
N VAL A 62 -29.43 -22.36 -13.28
CA VAL A 62 -30.78 -22.96 -13.24
C VAL A 62 -31.40 -22.66 -14.63
N ASP A 63 -31.89 -23.58 -15.46
CA ASP A 63 -32.67 -24.78 -15.24
C ASP A 63 -32.43 -25.79 -16.39
N GLU A 64 -32.10 -27.06 -16.09
CA GLU A 64 -32.49 -28.18 -16.95
C GLU A 64 -32.88 -29.39 -16.09
N TYR A 65 -33.98 -29.25 -15.35
CA TYR A 65 -34.78 -30.43 -14.99
C TYR A 65 -35.47 -30.94 -16.26
N ARG A 66 -34.82 -31.90 -16.94
CA ARG A 66 -35.40 -32.63 -18.07
C ARG A 66 -36.28 -33.76 -17.52
N PHE A 67 -37.58 -33.69 -17.79
CA PHE A 67 -38.56 -34.75 -17.51
C PHE A 67 -38.32 -35.99 -18.35
#